data_AF-A0A4Q7M613-F1
#
_entry.id   AF-A0A4Q7M613-F1
#
_cell.length_a   1.000
_cell.length_b   1.000
_cell.length_c   1.000
_cell.angle_alpha   90.00
_cell.angle_beta   90.00
_cell.angle_gamma   90.00
#
_symmetry.space_group_name_H-M   'P 1'
#
loop_
_entity.id
_entity.type
_entity.pdbx_description
1 polymer ?
#
loop_
_entity_poly.entity_id
_entity_poly.type
_entity_poly.pdbx_seq_one_letter_code
_entity_poly.pdbx_strand_id
1 'polypeptide(L)' 'MSARPGGVWAAWVVGAGAVALVVMVALGVLPHTGTGRPLDPWHALVDVLAAPRTWLVTGAAAAAGAVVGAAHAIVIRRRG' A
#
# COMPACT_ATOMS: atom_id res chain seq x y z
N MET A 1 9.98 8.15 22.80
CA MET A 1 8.77 7.36 22.51
C MET A 1 9.21 5.99 22.04
N SER A 2 9.22 4.98 22.92
CA SER A 2 9.62 3.62 22.55
C SER A 2 8.52 2.98 21.72
N ALA A 3 8.75 2.82 20.42
CA ALA A 3 7.84 2.08 19.55
C ALA A 3 7.73 0.66 20.11
N ARG A 4 6.54 0.27 20.59
CA ARG A 4 6.28 -1.11 20.98
C ARG A 4 6.60 -2.01 19.78
N PRO A 5 7.21 -3.19 19.96
CA PRO A 5 7.61 -4.07 18.85
C PRO A 5 6.48 -4.32 17.83
N GLY A 6 5.23 -4.41 18.30
CA GLY A 6 4.05 -4.53 17.44
C GLY A 6 3.74 -3.29 16.58
N GLY A 7 4.11 -2.09 17.02
CA GLY A 7 3.95 -0.85 16.26
C GLY A 7 4.90 -0.73 15.07
N VAL A 8 6.14 -1.24 15.20
CA VAL A 8 7.10 -1.28 14.08
C VAL A 8 6.64 -2.26 13.00
N TRP A 9 6.13 -3.43 13.41
CA TRP A 9 5.57 -4.40 12.48
C TRP A 9 4.35 -3.85 11.74
N ALA A 10 3.39 -3.27 12.46
CA ALA A 10 2.20 -2.66 11.87
C ALA A 10 2.55 -1.52 10.89
N ALA A 11 3.56 -0.72 11.19
CA ALA A 11 4.01 0.36 10.30
C ALA A 11 4.53 -0.17 8.95
N TRP A 12 5.25 -1.29 8.93
CA TRP A 12 5.73 -1.90 7.69
C TRP A 12 4.60 -2.51 6.86
N VAL A 13 3.66 -3.20 7.51
CA VAL A 13 2.48 -3.80 6.84
C VAL A 13 1.61 -2.72 6.22
N VAL A 14 1.20 -1.74 7.02
CA VAL A 14 0.30 -0.67 6.61
C VAL A 14 0.98 0.26 5.61
N GLY A 15 2.26 0.58 5.83
CA GLY A 15 3.04 1.41 4.92
C GLY A 15 3.18 0.79 3.54
N ALA A 16 3.55 -0.49 3.45
CA ALA A 16 3.70 -1.18 2.16
C ALA A 16 2.36 -1.29 1.41
N GLY A 17 1.28 -1.64 2.12
CA GLY A 17 -0.06 -1.68 1.54
C GLY A 17 -0.53 -0.31 1.05
N ALA A 18 -0.35 0.74 1.85
CA ALA A 18 -0.73 2.09 1.48
C ALA A 18 0.03 2.60 0.25
N VAL A 19 1.34 2.36 0.16
CA VAL A 19 2.15 2.74 -1.02
C VAL A 19 1.66 2.02 -2.27
N ALA A 20 1.43 0.71 -2.18
CA ALA A 20 0.92 -0.07 -3.32
C ALA A 20 -0.45 0.41 -3.79
N LEU A 21 -1.35 0.72 -2.86
CA LEU A 21 -2.67 1.28 -3.17
C LEU A 21 -2.57 2.63 -3.87
N VAL A 22 -1.73 3.54 -3.35
CA VAL A 22 -1.48 4.85 -3.96
C VAL A 22 -0.92 4.70 -5.37
N VAL A 23 0.03 3.79 -5.60
CA VAL A 23 0.59 3.55 -6.92
C VAL A 23 -0.46 3.01 -7.89
N MET A 24 -1.30 2.05 -7.48
CA MET A 24 -2.37 1.52 -8.32
C MET A 24 -3.40 2.59 -8.70
N VAL A 25 -3.80 3.42 -7.74
CA VAL A 25 -4.69 4.56 -7.98
C VAL A 25 -4.04 5.57 -8.93
N ALA A 26 -2.77 5.92 -8.70
CA ALA A 26 -2.04 6.83 -9.58
C ALA A 26 -1.99 6.30 -11.01
N LEU A 27 -1.61 5.03 -11.20
CA LEU A 27 -1.51 4.42 -12.54
C LEU A 27 -2.85 4.31 -13.26
N GLY A 28 -3.96 4.10 -12.53
CA GLY A 28 -5.29 4.05 -13.14
C GLY A 28 -5.89 5.43 -13.43
N VAL A 29 -5.60 6.43 -12.61
CA VAL A 29 -6.21 7.77 -12.71
C VAL A 29 -5.38 8.75 -13.54
N LEU A 30 -4.05 8.79 -13.42
CA LEU A 30 -3.18 9.73 -14.16
C LEU A 30 -3.41 9.73 -15.68
N PRO A 31 -3.59 8.58 -16.36
CA PRO A 31 -3.82 8.56 -17.80
C PRO A 31 -5.09 9.30 -18.24
N HIS A 32 -6.04 9.46 -17.32
CA HIS A 32 -7.33 10.13 -17.53
C HIS A 32 -7.30 11.61 -17.10
N THR A 33 -6.22 12.06 -16.45
CA THR A 33 -6.02 13.48 -16.13
C THR A 33 -5.45 14.19 -17.35
N GLY A 34 -6.26 15.03 -18.01
CA GLY A 34 -5.85 15.81 -19.19
C GLY A 34 -6.66 15.55 -20.47
N THR A 35 -7.60 14.60 -20.46
CA THR A 35 -8.48 14.28 -21.60
C THR A 35 -9.63 15.28 -21.81
N GLY A 36 -9.75 16.30 -20.94
CA GLY A 36 -10.80 17.32 -21.00
C GLY A 36 -12.18 16.84 -20.53
N ARG A 37 -12.31 15.60 -20.05
CA ARG A 37 -13.56 15.02 -19.54
C ARG A 37 -13.58 15.05 -18.00
N PRO A 38 -14.36 15.95 -17.36
CA PRO A 38 -14.32 16.13 -15.91
C PRO A 38 -14.86 14.94 -15.10
N LEU A 39 -15.61 14.03 -15.72
CA LEU A 39 -16.14 12.82 -15.07
C LEU A 39 -15.24 11.58 -15.21
N ASP A 40 -14.31 11.57 -16.17
CA ASP A 40 -13.40 10.44 -16.43
C ASP A 40 -12.51 10.08 -15.22
N PRO A 41 -11.88 11.03 -14.49
CA PRO A 41 -10.97 10.65 -13.40
C PRO A 41 -11.71 10.02 -12.22
N TRP A 42 -12.98 10.39 -11.97
CA TRP A 42 -13.77 9.77 -10.91
C TRP A 42 -14.27 8.37 -11.28
N HIS A 43 -14.68 8.14 -12.52
CA HIS A 43 -15.00 6.79 -12.98
C HIS A 43 -13.75 5.89 -12.98
N ALA A 44 -12.61 6.38 -13.45
CA ALA A 44 -11.35 5.64 -13.40
C ALA A 44 -10.95 5.27 -11.98
N LEU A 45 -11.16 6.16 -11.00
CA LEU A 45 -10.90 5.85 -9.59
C LEU A 45 -11.83 4.76 -9.08
N VAL A 46 -13.13 4.84 -9.37
CA VAL A 46 -14.12 3.82 -8.96
C VAL A 46 -13.77 2.47 -9.57
N ASP A 47 -13.41 2.42 -10.84
CA ASP A 47 -13.02 1.18 -11.53
C ASP A 47 -11.77 0.56 -10.90
N VAL A 48 -10.77 1.38 -10.56
CA VAL A 48 -9.54 0.91 -9.89
C VAL A 48 -9.85 0.38 -8.49
N LEU A 49 -10.71 1.04 -7.73
CA LEU A 49 -11.10 0.60 -6.38
C LEU A 49 -12.00 -0.63 -6.39
N ALA A 50 -12.85 -0.78 -7.41
CA ALA A 50 -13.70 -1.94 -7.60
C ALA A 50 -12.94 -3.14 -8.17
N ALA A 51 -11.80 -2.92 -8.84
CA ALA A 51 -11.01 -3.98 -9.44
C ALA A 51 -10.42 -4.94 -8.39
N PRO A 52 -10.73 -6.26 -8.46
CA PRO A 52 -10.17 -7.25 -7.54
C PRO A 52 -8.64 -7.27 -7.54
N ARG A 53 -8.03 -6.98 -8.70
CA ARG A 53 -6.58 -6.89 -8.88
C ARG A 53 -5.93 -5.85 -7.96
N THR A 54 -6.58 -4.71 -7.73
CA THR A 54 -6.06 -3.65 -6.86
C THR A 54 -5.91 -4.15 -5.43
N TRP A 55 -6.90 -4.88 -4.93
CA TRP A 55 -6.87 -5.45 -3.59
C TRP A 55 -5.90 -6.63 -3.47
N LEU A 56 -5.76 -7.44 -4.53
CA LEU A 56 -4.74 -8.51 -4.56
C LEU A 56 -3.32 -7.93 -4.50
N VAL A 57 -3.03 -6.89 -5.28
CA VAL A 57 -1.70 -6.22 -5.27
C VAL A 57 -1.46 -5.55 -3.92
N THR A 58 -2.46 -4.83 -3.39
CA THR A 58 -2.37 -4.16 -2.08
C THR A 58 -2.15 -5.16 -0.95
N GLY A 59 -2.89 -6.27 -0.95
CA GLY A 59 -2.76 -7.34 0.02
C GLY A 59 -1.39 -8.05 -0.07
N ALA A 60 -0.91 -8.33 -1.28
CA ALA A 60 0.42 -8.90 -1.49
C ALA A 60 1.54 -7.97 -0.99
N ALA A 61 1.42 -6.66 -1.23
CA ALA A 61 2.35 -5.67 -0.73
C ALA A 61 2.33 -5.57 0.80
N ALA A 62 1.14 -5.60 1.42
CA ALA A 62 1.01 -5.64 2.87
C ALA A 62 1.64 -6.91 3.47
N ALA A 63 1.46 -8.07 2.82
CA ALA A 63 2.09 -9.32 3.24
C ALA A 63 3.63 -9.24 3.14
N ALA A 64 4.17 -8.65 2.07
CA ALA A 64 5.60 -8.40 1.95
C ALA A 64 6.11 -7.46 3.06
N GLY A 65 5.35 -6.40 3.37
CA GLY A 65 5.61 -5.53 4.51
C GLY A 65 5.65 -6.27 5.85
N ALA A 66 4.76 -7.26 6.05
CA ALA A 66 4.75 -8.10 7.25
C ALA A 66 6.04 -8.92 7.40
N VAL A 67 6.53 -9.48 6.30
CA VAL A 67 7.78 -10.26 6.27
C VAL A 67 8.99 -9.38 6.63
N VAL A 68 9.06 -8.18 6.03
CA VAL A 68 10.13 -7.21 6.33
C VAL A 68 10.06 -6.75 7.78
N GLY A 69 8.87 -6.42 8.28
CA GLY A 69 8.66 -6.02 9.67
C GLY A 69 9.05 -7.12 10.67
N ALA A 70 8.73 -8.38 10.36
CA ALA A 70 9.11 -9.53 11.18
C ALA A 70 10.64 -9.76 11.19
N ALA A 71 11.29 -9.70 10.03
CA ALA A 71 12.74 -9.79 9.92
C ALA A 71 13.43 -8.68 10.72
N HIS A 72 12.95 -7.44 10.61
CA HIS A 72 13.49 -6.29 11.35
C HIS A 72 13.33 -6.45 12.87
N ALA A 73 12.18 -6.93 13.34
CA ALA A 73 11.94 -7.21 14.75
C ALA A 73 12.88 -8.31 15.29
N ILE A 74 13.15 -9.35 14.49
CA ILE A 74 14.12 -10.41 14.84
C ILE A 74 15.55 -9.83 14.94
N VAL A 75 15.96 -8.96 14.01
CA VAL A 75 17.29 -8.33 14.03
C VAL A 75 17.46 -7.44 15.26
N ILE A 76 16.46 -6.61 15.58
CA ILE A 76 16.49 -5.76 16.78
C ILE A 76 16.60 -6.61 18.05
N ARG A 77 15.81 -7.70 18.15
CA ARG A 77 15.85 -8.61 19.30
C ARG A 77 17.20 -9.31 19.46
N ARG A 78 17.97 -9.52 18.38
CA ARG A 78 19.30 -10.16 18.43
C ARG A 78 20.44 -9.18 18.77
N ARG A 79 20.21 -7.87 18.69
CA ARG A 79 21.22 -6.83 18.92
C ARG A 79 21.10 -6.12 20.27
N GLY A 80 20.01 -6.33 21.00
CA GLY A 80 19.82 -5.88 22.38
C GLY A 80 19.92 -7.04 23.34
#